data_AF-A0A9D7XND6-F1
#
_entry.id   AF-A0A9D7XND6-F1
#
_cell.length_a   1.000
_cell.length_b   1.000
_cell.length_c   1.000
_cell.angle_alpha   90.00
_cell.angle_beta   90.00
_cell.angle_gamma   90.00
#
_symmetry.space_group_name_H-M   'P 1'
#
loop_
_entity.id
_entity.type
_entity.pdbx_description
1 polymer ?
#
loop_
_entity_poly.entity_id
_entity_poly.type
_entity_poly.pdbx_seq_one_letter_code
_entity_poly.pdbx_strand_id
1 'polypeptide(L)'
;MKKLALMLGLLAFHLPFFAQVGIGTITPNSKSILELSSHTKGLLLPRMTGAERNMLTLYADDIGMTVFQTDLSSPPYSSSPKGFYTFDGTTWTPPISNGSTNGETLKWDGSKWAATSYLFNTGSAIGIGTNAPKTQLHINSGQAVTTRLQITNANTGALTNDGLVLGITLAGGDAHLIQQENKPLFFGTNMTERMRIDSSGNVGINKTNPSAKLDVNGNVKVNSLDVNGAANVASLNANGPVKIGVSGTSLTGIIRYAGMIDVPVMLSNEEYTYDVAIPNVVTTGTVQISPSESLSQMMVEYARVSAPGMVEIKFVNMSNLPNDPSAIMYYITVIQ
;
A
#
# COMPACT_ATOMS: atom_id res chain seq x y z
N MET A 1 -70.31 -52.28 46.32
CA MET A 1 -69.00 -51.66 46.02
C MET A 1 -68.65 -51.52 44.53
N LYS A 2 -69.46 -51.98 43.55
CA LYS A 2 -69.13 -51.87 42.11
C LYS A 2 -69.74 -50.66 41.38
N LYS A 3 -70.79 -50.01 41.93
CA LYS A 3 -71.44 -48.84 41.30
C LYS A 3 -70.85 -47.49 41.73
N LEU A 4 -70.14 -47.42 42.87
CA LEU A 4 -69.51 -46.19 43.36
C LEU A 4 -68.15 -45.92 42.71
N ALA A 5 -67.41 -46.96 42.32
CA ALA A 5 -66.13 -46.84 41.61
C ALA A 5 -66.28 -46.33 40.16
N LEU A 6 -67.42 -46.61 39.52
CA LEU A 6 -67.69 -46.17 38.15
C LEU A 6 -68.04 -44.67 38.08
N MET A 7 -68.64 -44.12 39.14
CA MET A 7 -69.03 -42.70 39.21
C MET A 7 -67.86 -41.78 39.62
N LEU A 8 -66.91 -42.28 40.42
CA LEU A 8 -65.71 -41.51 40.80
C LEU A 8 -64.64 -41.49 39.69
N GLY A 9 -64.62 -42.50 38.81
CA GLY A 9 -63.73 -42.53 37.63
C GLY A 9 -64.15 -41.58 36.51
N LEU A 10 -65.42 -41.17 36.44
CA LEU A 10 -65.94 -40.25 35.43
C LEU A 10 -65.81 -38.76 35.79
N LEU A 11 -65.48 -38.43 37.05
CA LEU A 11 -65.40 -37.04 37.52
C LEU A 11 -63.98 -36.45 37.53
N ALA A 12 -62.95 -37.19 37.11
CA ALA A 12 -61.54 -36.83 37.33
C ALA A 12 -60.68 -36.63 36.07
N PHE A 13 -61.27 -36.44 34.89
CA PHE A 13 -60.50 -36.14 33.67
C PHE A 13 -61.10 -34.97 32.91
N HIS A 14 -60.92 -33.76 33.44
CA HIS A 14 -60.99 -32.54 32.64
C HIS A 14 -59.56 -32.21 32.18
N LEU A 15 -59.08 -32.93 31.17
CA LEU A 15 -57.85 -32.53 30.46
C LEU A 15 -58.22 -31.34 29.56
N PRO A 16 -57.58 -30.17 29.69
CA PRO A 16 -57.77 -29.09 28.73
C PRO A 16 -57.22 -29.57 27.38
N PHE A 17 -58.10 -29.98 26.47
CA PHE A 17 -57.74 -30.13 25.06
C PHE A 17 -57.65 -28.73 24.47
N PHE A 18 -56.44 -28.18 24.38
CA PHE A 18 -56.19 -27.06 23.47
C PHE A 18 -56.38 -27.59 22.04
N ALA A 19 -57.52 -27.28 21.42
CA ALA A 19 -57.78 -27.65 20.04
C ALA A 19 -57.11 -26.65 19.09
N GLN A 20 -55.85 -26.92 18.77
CA GLN A 20 -55.19 -26.48 17.56
C GLN A 20 -56.09 -26.64 16.33
N VAL A 21 -56.19 -25.59 15.51
CA VAL A 21 -57.00 -25.58 14.29
C VAL A 21 -56.14 -26.10 13.15
N GLY A 22 -56.48 -27.27 12.62
CA GLY A 22 -55.92 -27.78 11.37
C GLY A 22 -56.87 -27.50 10.21
N ILE A 23 -56.38 -26.86 9.15
CA ILE A 23 -57.10 -26.73 7.88
C ILE A 23 -56.32 -27.50 6.82
N GLY A 24 -56.91 -28.58 6.32
CA GLY A 24 -56.25 -29.50 5.39
C GLY A 24 -55.28 -30.49 6.07
N THR A 25 -55.23 -30.51 7.41
CA THR A 25 -54.49 -31.49 8.22
C THR A 25 -55.30 -31.90 9.43
N ILE A 26 -55.17 -33.16 9.85
CA ILE A 26 -55.80 -33.72 11.07
C ILE A 26 -54.81 -33.85 12.22
N THR A 27 -53.52 -33.62 11.98
CA THR A 27 -52.44 -33.63 12.98
C THR A 27 -51.68 -32.31 12.96
N PRO A 28 -52.34 -31.18 13.28
CA PRO A 28 -51.64 -29.90 13.35
C PRO A 28 -50.52 -29.95 14.40
N ASN A 29 -49.48 -29.18 14.17
CA ASN A 29 -48.28 -29.12 14.99
C ASN A 29 -48.65 -28.62 16.38
N SER A 30 -48.17 -29.31 17.41
CA SER A 30 -48.45 -29.01 18.82
C SER A 30 -47.94 -27.66 19.30
N LYS A 31 -47.13 -26.97 18.49
CA LYS A 31 -46.66 -25.59 18.72
C LYS A 31 -47.48 -24.53 17.98
N SER A 32 -48.51 -24.91 17.23
CA SER A 32 -49.34 -24.00 16.44
C SER A 32 -50.76 -23.90 16.99
N ILE A 33 -51.33 -22.69 16.97
CA ILE A 33 -52.78 -22.50 17.17
C ILE A 33 -53.54 -22.76 15.86
N LEU A 34 -52.91 -22.46 14.71
CA LEU A 34 -53.44 -22.69 13.38
C LEU A 34 -52.35 -23.28 12.46
N GLU A 35 -52.65 -24.39 11.79
CA GLU A 35 -51.84 -24.95 10.72
C GLU A 35 -52.67 -25.12 9.44
N LEU A 36 -52.07 -24.75 8.31
CA LEU A 36 -52.64 -24.87 6.97
C LEU A 36 -51.79 -25.85 6.16
N SER A 37 -52.38 -26.93 5.63
CA SER A 37 -51.69 -27.90 4.78
C SER A 37 -52.40 -28.07 3.44
N SER A 38 -51.67 -27.86 2.34
CA SER A 38 -52.15 -28.05 0.97
C SER A 38 -50.98 -28.12 -0.02
N HIS A 39 -51.12 -28.91 -1.08
CA HIS A 39 -50.16 -28.97 -2.19
C HIS A 39 -50.55 -28.07 -3.37
N THR A 40 -51.77 -27.50 -3.36
CA THR A 40 -52.35 -26.77 -4.49
C THR A 40 -52.97 -25.42 -4.12
N LYS A 41 -53.02 -25.07 -2.83
CA LYS A 41 -53.62 -23.83 -2.31
C LYS A 41 -52.69 -23.15 -1.31
N GLY A 42 -52.77 -21.82 -1.21
CA GLY A 42 -52.07 -21.01 -0.21
C GLY A 42 -53.04 -20.24 0.70
N LEU A 43 -52.49 -19.38 1.57
CA LEU A 43 -53.25 -18.47 2.41
C LEU A 43 -53.48 -17.13 1.70
N LEU A 44 -54.74 -16.74 1.54
CA LEU A 44 -55.10 -15.37 1.18
C LEU A 44 -55.43 -14.59 2.45
N LEU A 45 -54.58 -13.63 2.80
CA LEU A 45 -54.85 -12.65 3.86
C LEU A 45 -55.92 -11.63 3.40
N PRO A 46 -56.53 -10.87 4.32
CA PRO A 46 -57.40 -9.75 3.95
C PRO A 46 -56.72 -8.83 2.94
N ARG A 47 -57.43 -8.55 1.84
CA ARG A 47 -56.97 -7.70 0.74
C ARG A 47 -57.79 -6.42 0.75
N MET A 48 -57.11 -5.29 0.71
CA MET A 48 -57.74 -3.97 0.77
C MET A 48 -56.87 -2.92 0.07
N THR A 49 -57.43 -1.78 -0.28
CA THR A 49 -56.70 -0.61 -0.77
C THR A 49 -55.93 0.07 0.36
N GLY A 50 -54.95 0.91 0.05
CA GLY A 50 -54.23 1.70 1.05
C GLY A 50 -55.15 2.63 1.84
N ALA A 51 -56.19 3.17 1.19
CA ALA A 51 -57.21 3.98 1.84
C ALA A 51 -58.01 3.16 2.86
N GLU A 52 -58.53 1.99 2.47
CA GLU A 52 -59.29 1.10 3.37
C GLU A 52 -58.42 0.62 4.54
N ARG A 53 -57.15 0.30 4.29
CA ARG A 53 -56.21 -0.09 5.34
C ARG A 53 -56.02 1.02 6.38
N ASN A 54 -55.84 2.25 5.91
CA ASN A 54 -55.63 3.40 6.81
C ASN A 54 -56.90 3.80 7.58
N MET A 55 -58.07 3.27 7.21
CA MET A 55 -59.32 3.43 7.97
C MET A 55 -59.46 2.40 9.10
N LEU A 56 -58.61 1.37 9.17
CA LEU A 56 -58.62 0.42 10.28
C LEU A 56 -58.26 1.15 11.58
N THR A 57 -59.14 1.07 12.57
CA THR A 57 -58.88 1.60 13.92
C THR A 57 -58.07 0.56 14.67
N LEU A 58 -56.77 0.83 14.87
CA LEU A 58 -55.82 -0.09 15.47
C LEU A 58 -55.16 0.51 16.70
N TYR A 59 -54.77 -0.34 17.62
CA TYR A 59 -54.09 0.00 18.86
C TYR A 59 -52.77 -0.78 18.97
N ALA A 60 -51.96 -0.46 19.98
CA ALA A 60 -50.65 -1.08 20.17
C ALA A 60 -50.69 -2.62 20.24
N ASP A 61 -51.76 -3.17 20.79
CA ASP A 61 -51.94 -4.63 20.94
C ASP A 61 -52.26 -5.34 19.62
N ASP A 62 -52.59 -4.61 18.54
CA ASP A 62 -52.80 -5.16 17.19
C ASP A 62 -51.49 -5.36 16.42
N ILE A 63 -50.34 -5.23 17.09
CA ILE A 63 -49.01 -5.49 16.53
C ILE A 63 -48.93 -6.88 15.88
N GLY A 64 -48.31 -6.94 14.70
CA GLY A 64 -48.18 -8.16 13.91
C GLY A 64 -49.36 -8.43 12.97
N MET A 65 -50.45 -7.65 13.04
CA MET A 65 -51.53 -7.77 12.06
C MET A 65 -50.98 -7.58 10.64
N THR A 66 -51.29 -8.53 9.76
CA THR A 66 -50.80 -8.53 8.38
C THR A 66 -51.95 -8.51 7.38
N VAL A 67 -51.88 -7.57 6.44
CA VAL A 67 -52.85 -7.42 5.34
C VAL A 67 -52.12 -7.29 4.01
N PHE A 68 -52.81 -7.56 2.91
CA PHE A 68 -52.29 -7.33 1.58
C PHE A 68 -52.92 -6.08 0.96
N GLN A 69 -52.13 -5.02 0.79
CA GLN A 69 -52.56 -3.84 0.04
C GLN A 69 -52.59 -4.17 -1.46
N THR A 70 -53.70 -3.84 -2.14
CA THR A 70 -53.94 -4.22 -3.55
C THR A 70 -53.52 -3.17 -4.57
N ASP A 71 -53.39 -1.92 -4.16
CA ASP A 71 -53.12 -0.76 -5.00
C ASP A 71 -51.79 -0.08 -4.67
N LEU A 72 -51.35 0.79 -5.57
CA LEU A 72 -50.36 1.82 -5.28
C LEU A 72 -51.12 3.07 -4.85
N SER A 73 -50.95 3.52 -3.61
CA SER A 73 -51.53 4.80 -3.22
C SER A 73 -50.56 5.93 -3.58
N SER A 74 -51.00 6.83 -4.46
CA SER A 74 -50.37 8.14 -4.66
C SER A 74 -51.03 9.19 -3.72
N PRO A 75 -50.48 10.42 -3.57
CA PRO A 75 -50.68 11.34 -2.44
C PRO A 75 -52.12 11.48 -1.88
N PRO A 76 -52.30 11.75 -0.56
CA PRO A 76 -51.40 12.56 0.29
C PRO A 76 -50.33 11.78 1.07
N TYR A 77 -50.37 10.46 1.09
CA TYR A 77 -49.38 9.64 1.80
C TYR A 77 -48.27 9.19 0.86
N SER A 78 -47.01 9.28 1.31
CA SER A 78 -45.81 8.92 0.56
C SER A 78 -46.00 7.58 -0.17
N SER A 79 -45.57 7.51 -1.44
CA SER A 79 -45.82 6.38 -2.37
C SER A 79 -45.82 5.01 -1.66
N SER A 80 -47.01 4.50 -1.33
CA SER A 80 -47.18 3.25 -0.56
C SER A 80 -47.24 2.10 -1.57
N PRO A 81 -46.22 1.23 -1.64
CA PRO A 81 -46.19 0.14 -2.61
C PRO A 81 -47.28 -0.90 -2.34
N LYS A 82 -47.77 -1.55 -3.39
CA LYS A 82 -48.63 -2.73 -3.29
C LYS A 82 -47.87 -3.86 -2.59
N GLY A 83 -48.51 -4.61 -1.69
CA GLY A 83 -47.89 -5.78 -1.05
C GLY A 83 -48.36 -6.05 0.38
N PHE A 84 -47.64 -6.90 1.09
CA PHE A 84 -47.91 -7.21 2.49
C PHE A 84 -47.49 -6.05 3.39
N TYR A 85 -48.39 -5.63 4.26
CA TYR A 85 -48.13 -4.67 5.32
C TYR A 85 -48.34 -5.35 6.65
N THR A 86 -47.44 -5.08 7.59
CA THR A 86 -47.55 -5.53 8.97
C THR A 86 -47.63 -4.32 9.89
N PHE A 87 -48.59 -4.31 10.80
CA PHE A 87 -48.69 -3.24 11.79
C PHE A 87 -47.64 -3.45 12.88
N ASP A 88 -46.84 -2.44 13.21
CA ASP A 88 -45.77 -2.53 14.22
C ASP A 88 -46.22 -2.14 15.64
N GLY A 89 -47.52 -1.95 15.85
CA GLY A 89 -48.09 -1.42 17.10
C GLY A 89 -48.30 0.10 17.08
N THR A 90 -47.78 0.80 16.08
CA THR A 90 -47.96 2.25 15.92
C THR A 90 -48.35 2.64 14.51
N THR A 91 -47.72 2.03 13.50
CA THR A 91 -47.92 2.34 12.09
C THR A 91 -47.84 1.10 11.22
N TRP A 92 -48.28 1.24 9.97
CA TRP A 92 -48.15 0.21 8.96
C TRP A 92 -46.73 0.19 8.38
N THR A 93 -46.02 -0.92 8.56
CA THR A 93 -44.71 -1.13 7.93
C THR A 93 -44.89 -1.54 6.47
N PRO A 94 -44.24 -0.84 5.52
CA PRO A 94 -44.35 -1.16 4.11
C PRO A 94 -43.66 -2.48 3.75
N PRO A 95 -44.09 -3.15 2.68
CA PRO A 95 -43.37 -4.31 2.16
C PRO A 95 -41.94 -3.91 1.79
N ILE A 96 -41.03 -4.88 1.86
CA ILE A 96 -39.67 -4.74 1.35
C ILE A 96 -39.77 -4.28 -0.10
N SER A 97 -39.10 -3.17 -0.42
CA SER A 97 -39.09 -2.64 -1.78
C SER A 97 -38.42 -3.64 -2.73
N ASN A 98 -39.03 -3.86 -3.89
CA ASN A 98 -38.32 -4.53 -4.97
C ASN A 98 -37.14 -3.65 -5.39
N GLY A 99 -35.98 -4.26 -5.66
CA GLY A 99 -34.83 -3.55 -6.22
C GLY A 99 -35.21 -2.83 -7.52
N SER A 100 -34.62 -1.66 -7.77
CA SER A 100 -34.89 -0.91 -9.01
C SER A 100 -34.05 -1.43 -10.17
N THR A 101 -32.95 -2.13 -9.87
CA THR A 101 -32.01 -2.70 -10.85
C THR A 101 -31.58 -4.09 -10.41
N ASN A 102 -31.32 -5.00 -11.36
CA ASN A 102 -30.79 -6.33 -11.06
C ASN A 102 -29.46 -6.23 -10.28
N GLY A 103 -29.35 -7.03 -9.21
CA GLY A 103 -28.17 -7.04 -8.33
C GLY A 103 -28.06 -5.85 -7.37
N GLU A 104 -29.00 -4.90 -7.37
CA GLU A 104 -28.99 -3.81 -6.38
C GLU A 104 -29.13 -4.38 -4.96
N THR A 105 -28.25 -3.95 -4.06
CA THR A 105 -28.35 -4.32 -2.64
C THR A 105 -29.20 -3.31 -1.89
N LEU A 106 -30.32 -3.75 -1.30
CA LEU A 106 -31.19 -2.87 -0.51
C LEU A 106 -30.44 -2.29 0.69
N LYS A 107 -30.64 -0.99 0.97
CA LYS A 107 -30.12 -0.33 2.17
C LYS A 107 -31.25 0.03 3.13
N TRP A 108 -31.03 -0.12 4.43
CA TRP A 108 -31.90 0.50 5.43
C TRP A 108 -31.57 2.00 5.48
N ASP A 109 -32.56 2.86 5.26
CA ASP A 109 -32.36 4.32 5.24
C ASP A 109 -32.64 5.01 6.58
N GLY A 110 -32.94 4.23 7.63
CA GLY A 110 -33.40 4.73 8.93
C GLY A 110 -34.89 4.52 9.17
N SER A 111 -35.69 4.28 8.13
CA SER A 111 -37.14 4.08 8.24
C SER A 111 -37.69 2.93 7.39
N LYS A 112 -37.03 2.60 6.27
CA LYS A 112 -37.43 1.49 5.39
C LYS A 112 -36.24 0.90 4.64
N TRP A 113 -36.47 -0.27 4.06
CA TRP A 113 -35.59 -0.81 3.03
C TRP A 113 -35.76 -0.01 1.73
N ALA A 114 -34.66 0.53 1.22
CA ALA A 114 -34.62 1.38 0.04
C ALA A 114 -33.72 0.80 -1.06
N ALA A 115 -34.23 0.80 -2.29
CA ALA A 115 -33.52 0.48 -3.53
C ALA A 115 -32.84 1.73 -4.12
N THR A 116 -31.93 2.34 -3.35
CA THR A 116 -31.15 3.52 -3.77
C THR A 116 -29.67 3.38 -3.37
N SER A 117 -29.14 2.18 -3.43
CA SER A 117 -27.76 1.89 -2.98
C SER A 117 -26.78 1.98 -4.14
N TYR A 118 -25.54 2.41 -3.86
CA TYR A 118 -24.44 2.30 -4.81
C TYR A 118 -23.81 0.91 -4.83
N LEU A 119 -24.22 0.01 -3.93
CA LEU A 119 -23.68 -1.34 -3.84
C LEU A 119 -24.51 -2.32 -4.70
N PHE A 120 -23.84 -2.95 -5.65
CA PHE A 120 -24.40 -3.97 -6.52
C PHE A 120 -23.72 -5.31 -6.28
N ASN A 121 -24.51 -6.34 -5.99
CA ASN A 121 -24.09 -7.73 -5.89
C ASN A 121 -24.67 -8.52 -7.06
N THR A 122 -23.80 -8.92 -7.98
CA THR A 122 -24.18 -9.69 -9.19
C THR A 122 -24.21 -11.20 -8.96
N GLY A 123 -23.97 -11.65 -7.73
CA GLY A 123 -23.74 -13.06 -7.37
C GLY A 123 -22.29 -13.52 -7.56
N SER A 124 -21.58 -12.99 -8.56
CA SER A 124 -20.17 -13.30 -8.83
C SER A 124 -19.19 -12.16 -8.56
N ALA A 125 -19.69 -10.93 -8.40
CA ALA A 125 -18.88 -9.73 -8.19
C ALA A 125 -19.65 -8.62 -7.48
N ILE A 126 -18.90 -7.73 -6.84
CA ILE A 126 -19.37 -6.53 -6.15
C ILE A 126 -19.01 -5.29 -6.97
N GLY A 127 -20.01 -4.49 -7.30
CA GLY A 127 -19.86 -3.16 -7.89
C GLY A 127 -20.18 -2.07 -6.86
N ILE A 128 -19.35 -1.03 -6.77
CA ILE A 128 -19.66 0.19 -6.02
C ILE A 128 -19.74 1.33 -7.03
N GLY A 129 -20.95 1.85 -7.26
CA GLY A 129 -21.26 2.86 -8.27
C GLY A 129 -21.36 2.33 -9.71
N THR A 130 -21.34 1.01 -9.89
CA THR A 130 -21.54 0.33 -11.18
C THR A 130 -22.32 -0.97 -11.00
N ASN A 131 -23.32 -1.21 -11.85
CA ASN A 131 -24.12 -2.44 -11.88
C ASN A 131 -23.55 -3.51 -12.82
N ALA A 132 -22.45 -3.21 -13.51
CA ALA A 132 -21.76 -4.13 -14.43
C ALA A 132 -20.27 -4.26 -14.06
N PRO A 133 -19.95 -4.79 -12.86
CA PRO A 133 -18.57 -4.97 -12.42
C PRO A 133 -17.76 -5.81 -13.42
N LYS A 134 -16.52 -5.40 -13.70
CA LYS A 134 -15.60 -6.09 -14.63
C LYS A 134 -14.58 -6.99 -13.90
N THR A 135 -14.51 -6.85 -12.59
CA THR A 135 -13.63 -7.58 -11.67
C THR A 135 -14.45 -7.95 -10.42
N GLN A 136 -13.91 -8.83 -9.56
CA GLN A 136 -14.61 -9.27 -8.33
C GLN A 136 -15.05 -8.10 -7.43
N LEU A 137 -14.25 -7.02 -7.38
CA LEU A 137 -14.61 -5.73 -6.82
C LEU A 137 -14.34 -4.65 -7.88
N HIS A 138 -15.36 -3.92 -8.30
CA HIS A 138 -15.25 -2.79 -9.23
C HIS A 138 -15.85 -1.53 -8.58
N ILE A 139 -14.99 -0.58 -8.21
CA ILE A 139 -15.40 0.72 -7.69
C ILE A 139 -15.33 1.72 -8.83
N ASN A 140 -16.42 2.44 -9.08
CA ASN A 140 -16.52 3.42 -10.15
C ASN A 140 -17.40 4.58 -9.67
N SER A 141 -16.85 5.79 -9.62
CA SER A 141 -17.65 6.99 -9.42
C SER A 141 -18.04 7.59 -10.78
N GLY A 142 -19.20 7.22 -11.30
CA GLY A 142 -19.65 7.62 -12.65
C GLY A 142 -19.75 9.13 -12.91
N GLN A 143 -19.52 10.00 -11.92
CA GLN A 143 -19.53 11.47 -12.02
C GLN A 143 -18.44 12.17 -11.19
N ALA A 144 -17.71 11.48 -10.31
CA ALA A 144 -16.73 12.13 -9.45
C ALA A 144 -15.33 12.02 -10.04
N VAL A 145 -14.55 13.09 -9.93
CA VAL A 145 -13.13 13.10 -10.35
C VAL A 145 -12.22 12.27 -9.44
N THR A 146 -12.78 11.59 -8.43
CA THR A 146 -12.05 10.73 -7.51
C THR A 146 -12.78 9.40 -7.34
N THR A 147 -12.03 8.30 -7.38
CA THR A 147 -12.49 6.95 -6.99
C THR A 147 -11.41 6.34 -6.11
N ARG A 148 -11.71 6.05 -4.84
CA ARG A 148 -10.72 5.56 -3.89
C ARG A 148 -11.28 4.54 -2.90
N LEU A 149 -10.40 3.67 -2.42
CA LEU A 149 -10.54 2.93 -1.19
C LEU A 149 -9.77 3.69 -0.09
N GLN A 150 -10.45 4.09 0.96
CA GLN A 150 -9.86 4.71 2.14
C GLN A 150 -9.92 3.74 3.32
N ILE A 151 -8.79 3.54 3.99
CA ILE A 151 -8.65 2.67 5.15
C ILE A 151 -8.22 3.54 6.33
N THR A 152 -9.12 3.72 7.29
CA THR A 152 -8.84 4.44 8.53
C THR A 152 -9.04 3.54 9.76
N ASN A 153 -8.56 3.99 10.90
CA ASN A 153 -8.83 3.40 12.21
C ASN A 153 -8.90 4.50 13.28
N ALA A 154 -9.12 4.12 14.53
CA ALA A 154 -9.22 5.07 15.65
C ALA A 154 -7.98 5.98 15.83
N ASN A 155 -6.80 5.55 15.38
CA ASN A 155 -5.57 6.35 15.47
C ASN A 155 -5.41 7.33 14.30
N THR A 156 -5.99 7.05 13.14
CA THR A 156 -5.90 7.91 11.95
C THR A 156 -7.11 8.85 11.83
N GLY A 157 -8.25 8.51 12.43
CA GLY A 157 -9.47 9.30 12.32
C GLY A 157 -10.43 8.80 11.23
N ALA A 158 -11.26 9.69 10.70
CA ALA A 158 -12.31 9.38 9.72
C ALA A 158 -12.65 10.56 8.78
N LEU A 159 -11.81 11.59 8.73
CA LEU A 159 -11.91 12.70 7.78
C LEU A 159 -11.41 12.29 6.40
N THR A 160 -11.59 13.16 5.40
CA THR A 160 -11.23 12.89 4.01
C THR A 160 -9.72 12.82 3.72
N ASN A 161 -8.92 13.25 4.69
CA ASN A 161 -7.46 13.35 4.68
C ASN A 161 -6.79 12.41 5.71
N ASP A 162 -7.54 11.42 6.22
CA ASP A 162 -7.08 10.48 7.24
C ASP A 162 -6.75 9.12 6.60
N GLY A 163 -5.73 8.45 7.14
CA GLY A 163 -5.41 7.05 6.85
C GLY A 163 -4.77 6.76 5.49
N LEU A 164 -4.90 5.50 5.05
CA LEU A 164 -4.32 5.00 3.81
C LEU A 164 -5.33 5.09 2.66
N VAL A 165 -4.90 5.63 1.52
CA VAL A 165 -5.73 5.75 0.32
C VAL A 165 -5.08 5.02 -0.86
N LEU A 166 -5.87 4.19 -1.53
CA LEU A 166 -5.58 3.61 -2.84
C LEU A 166 -6.66 4.07 -3.82
N GLY A 167 -6.28 4.71 -4.91
CA GLY A 167 -7.27 5.10 -5.90
C GLY A 167 -6.74 6.00 -7.01
N ILE A 168 -7.68 6.63 -7.70
CA ILE A 168 -7.47 7.67 -8.70
C ILE A 168 -8.05 8.98 -8.15
N THR A 169 -7.24 10.05 -8.14
CA THR A 169 -7.62 11.38 -7.63
C THR A 169 -7.24 12.42 -8.68
N LEU A 170 -8.04 13.49 -8.80
CA LEU A 170 -7.90 14.61 -9.74
C LEU A 170 -8.40 14.31 -11.16
N ALA A 171 -8.69 15.39 -11.90
CA ALA A 171 -9.28 15.40 -13.25
C ALA A 171 -8.42 14.73 -14.35
N GLY A 172 -7.34 14.02 -14.01
CA GLY A 172 -6.43 13.35 -14.94
C GLY A 172 -6.35 11.82 -14.81
N GLY A 173 -6.98 11.21 -13.78
CA GLY A 173 -6.95 9.75 -13.60
C GLY A 173 -5.64 9.19 -13.03
N ASP A 174 -4.84 10.02 -12.35
CA ASP A 174 -3.58 9.59 -11.74
C ASP A 174 -3.81 8.59 -10.60
N ALA A 175 -3.24 7.40 -10.75
CA ALA A 175 -3.28 6.36 -9.73
C ALA A 175 -2.25 6.63 -8.62
N HIS A 176 -2.65 6.47 -7.36
CA HIS A 176 -1.75 6.68 -6.21
C HIS A 176 -2.08 5.74 -5.05
N LEU A 177 -1.04 5.47 -4.26
CA LEU A 177 -1.11 4.87 -2.93
C LEU A 177 -0.49 5.87 -1.95
N ILE A 178 -1.29 6.43 -1.05
CA ILE A 178 -0.87 7.53 -0.17
C ILE A 178 -1.20 7.18 1.27
N GLN A 179 -0.20 7.22 2.14
CA GLN A 179 -0.39 7.39 3.57
C GLN A 179 -0.64 8.89 3.82
N GLN A 180 -1.84 9.26 4.26
CA GLN A 180 -2.22 10.65 4.49
C GLN A 180 -1.82 11.14 5.88
N GLU A 181 -1.48 10.22 6.79
CA GLU A 181 -0.93 10.55 8.10
C GLU A 181 0.52 11.03 8.03
N ASN A 182 0.97 11.76 9.07
CA ASN A 182 2.38 12.04 9.32
C ASN A 182 3.12 10.79 9.85
N LYS A 183 3.05 9.70 9.09
CA LYS A 183 3.52 8.35 9.40
C LYS A 183 4.13 7.73 8.14
N PRO A 184 5.03 6.74 8.29
CA PRO A 184 5.65 6.08 7.17
C PRO A 184 4.64 5.26 6.34
N LEU A 185 4.87 5.20 5.02
CA LEU A 185 4.33 4.16 4.15
C LEU A 185 5.43 3.10 3.96
N PHE A 186 5.19 1.86 4.39
CA PHE A 186 6.18 0.79 4.27
C PHE A 186 5.65 -0.43 3.53
N PHE A 187 6.58 -1.17 2.94
CA PHE A 187 6.35 -2.38 2.16
C PHE A 187 7.18 -3.51 2.76
N GLY A 188 6.58 -4.69 2.89
CA GLY A 188 7.23 -5.81 3.55
C GLY A 188 6.83 -7.17 2.98
N THR A 189 7.68 -8.15 3.26
CA THR A 189 7.46 -9.57 2.94
C THR A 189 7.86 -10.40 4.15
N ASN A 190 7.16 -11.50 4.41
CA ASN A 190 7.40 -12.33 5.61
C ASN A 190 7.38 -11.48 6.90
N MET A 191 6.39 -10.59 7.03
CA MET A 191 6.24 -9.68 8.18
C MET A 191 7.46 -8.78 8.48
N THR A 192 8.37 -8.60 7.51
CA THR A 192 9.57 -7.78 7.66
C THR A 192 9.50 -6.58 6.71
N GLU A 193 9.75 -5.38 7.23
CA GLU A 193 9.86 -4.15 6.44
C GLU A 193 11.07 -4.22 5.50
N ARG A 194 10.83 -4.10 4.19
CA ARG A 194 11.85 -4.16 3.14
C ARG A 194 12.11 -2.80 2.51
N MET A 195 11.09 -1.96 2.42
CA MET A 195 11.18 -0.61 1.89
C MET A 195 10.23 0.32 2.65
N ARG A 196 10.59 1.59 2.78
CA ARG A 196 9.69 2.61 3.33
C ARG A 196 9.87 3.96 2.65
N ILE A 197 8.83 4.78 2.76
CA ILE A 197 8.90 6.23 2.68
C ILE A 197 8.56 6.74 4.07
N ASP A 198 9.51 7.40 4.73
CA ASP A 198 9.26 7.98 6.04
C ASP A 198 8.40 9.26 5.95
N SER A 199 7.98 9.78 7.09
CA SER A 199 7.15 10.99 7.15
C SER A 199 7.85 12.26 6.66
N SER A 200 9.18 12.24 6.50
CA SER A 200 9.99 13.32 5.93
C SER A 200 10.19 13.17 4.41
N GLY A 201 9.61 12.11 3.82
CA GLY A 201 9.72 11.80 2.39
C GLY A 201 11.04 11.12 1.99
N ASN A 202 11.79 10.54 2.94
CA ASN A 202 13.00 9.79 2.64
C ASN A 202 12.67 8.32 2.39
N VAL A 203 13.32 7.73 1.38
CA VAL A 203 13.16 6.32 1.02
C VAL A 203 14.23 5.48 1.71
N GLY A 204 13.81 4.49 2.50
CA GLY A 204 14.70 3.49 3.07
C GLY A 204 14.52 2.13 2.40
N ILE A 205 15.61 1.43 2.06
CA ILE A 205 15.59 0.02 1.62
C ILE A 205 16.39 -0.82 2.60
N ASN A 206 15.74 -1.81 3.24
CA ASN A 206 16.23 -2.53 4.42
C ASN A 206 16.69 -1.59 5.55
N LYS A 207 16.09 -0.40 5.64
CA LYS A 207 16.45 0.67 6.56
C LYS A 207 15.17 1.30 7.12
N THR A 208 14.94 1.17 8.43
CA THR A 208 13.74 1.71 9.08
C THR A 208 13.86 3.19 9.43
N ASN A 209 15.08 3.73 9.51
CA ASN A 209 15.36 5.14 9.76
C ASN A 209 16.35 5.64 8.68
N PRO A 210 15.86 6.04 7.49
CA PRO A 210 16.72 6.57 6.43
C PRO A 210 17.28 7.96 6.81
N SER A 211 18.59 8.16 6.68
CA SER A 211 19.25 9.45 6.97
C SER A 211 19.46 10.34 5.74
N ALA A 212 19.10 9.86 4.55
CA ALA A 212 19.19 10.55 3.27
C ALA A 212 17.94 10.29 2.43
N LYS A 213 17.78 11.02 1.32
CA LYS A 213 16.62 10.88 0.42
C LYS A 213 16.42 9.46 -0.10
N LEU A 214 17.52 8.75 -0.36
CA LEU A 214 17.54 7.32 -0.59
C LEU A 214 18.66 6.74 0.27
N ASP A 215 18.30 5.85 1.21
CA ASP A 215 19.24 5.19 2.13
C ASP A 215 19.02 3.67 2.05
N VAL A 216 20.04 2.97 1.55
CA VAL A 216 20.00 1.53 1.29
C VAL A 216 20.99 0.82 2.19
N ASN A 217 20.49 -0.06 3.05
CA ASN A 217 21.32 -0.99 3.80
C ASN A 217 21.58 -2.25 2.97
N GLY A 218 22.57 -2.18 2.09
CA GLY A 218 22.97 -3.27 1.20
C GLY A 218 23.63 -2.78 -0.09
N ASN A 219 23.82 -3.69 -1.04
CA ASN A 219 24.39 -3.37 -2.34
C ASN A 219 23.34 -2.79 -3.29
N VAL A 220 23.70 -1.75 -4.04
CA VAL A 220 22.86 -1.16 -5.09
C VAL A 220 23.50 -1.45 -6.45
N LYS A 221 22.75 -2.09 -7.36
CA LYS A 221 23.15 -2.28 -8.76
C LYS A 221 22.34 -1.35 -9.64
N VAL A 222 23.01 -0.45 -10.35
CA VAL A 222 22.40 0.49 -11.31
C VAL A 222 23.09 0.36 -12.67
N ASN A 223 22.33 0.48 -13.76
CA ASN A 223 22.89 0.44 -15.12
C ASN A 223 23.64 1.74 -15.46
N SER A 224 23.12 2.87 -14.98
CA SER A 224 23.76 4.18 -15.04
C SER A 224 23.30 5.00 -13.83
N LEU A 225 24.20 5.80 -13.27
CA LEU A 225 23.90 6.75 -12.19
C LEU A 225 24.29 8.14 -12.68
N ASP A 226 23.30 8.99 -12.90
CA ASP A 226 23.53 10.40 -13.16
C ASP A 226 23.63 11.16 -11.82
N VAL A 227 24.74 11.86 -11.62
CA VAL A 227 25.08 12.62 -10.40
C VAL A 227 25.17 14.12 -10.67
N ASN A 228 24.25 14.64 -11.49
CA ASN A 228 24.16 16.06 -11.83
C ASN A 228 23.56 16.90 -10.67
N GLY A 229 24.41 17.27 -9.71
CA GLY A 229 24.10 18.21 -8.63
C GLY A 229 25.19 19.28 -8.48
N ALA A 230 24.80 20.56 -8.49
CA ALA A 230 25.71 21.71 -8.38
C ALA A 230 26.38 21.77 -7.00
N ALA A 231 27.47 21.02 -6.79
CA ALA A 231 28.61 21.29 -5.89
C ALA A 231 29.42 20.03 -5.52
N ASN A 232 28.93 18.81 -5.78
CA ASN A 232 29.65 17.57 -5.46
C ASN A 232 29.38 16.50 -6.53
N VAL A 233 30.31 16.35 -7.49
CA VAL A 233 30.17 15.53 -8.73
C VAL A 233 30.40 14.02 -8.46
N ALA A 234 29.73 13.46 -7.46
CA ALA A 234 29.96 12.13 -6.85
C ALA A 234 31.21 12.03 -5.95
N SER A 235 30.99 12.17 -4.64
CA SER A 235 31.87 11.54 -3.65
C SER A 235 31.44 10.08 -3.46
N LEU A 236 32.22 9.13 -3.95
CA LEU A 236 32.14 7.73 -3.50
C LEU A 236 32.79 7.66 -2.11
N ASN A 237 32.03 8.00 -1.06
CA ASN A 237 32.47 7.82 0.32
C ASN A 237 32.29 6.34 0.71
N ALA A 238 33.16 5.49 0.17
CA ALA A 238 33.20 4.08 0.50
C ALA A 238 34.18 3.86 1.66
N ASN A 239 33.72 3.25 2.76
CA ASN A 239 34.60 2.63 3.75
C ASN A 239 35.12 1.29 3.19
N GLY A 240 35.86 1.34 2.09
CA GLY A 240 36.34 0.16 1.36
C GLY A 240 36.83 0.46 -0.07
N PRO A 241 37.35 -0.55 -0.78
CA PRO A 241 37.91 -0.38 -2.11
C PRO A 241 36.86 0.06 -3.14
N VAL A 242 37.21 1.04 -3.97
CA VAL A 242 36.40 1.48 -5.11
C VAL A 242 36.89 0.74 -6.35
N LYS A 243 36.02 -0.06 -6.98
CA LYS A 243 36.32 -0.70 -8.27
C LYS A 243 35.90 0.22 -9.40
N ILE A 244 36.86 0.65 -10.22
CA ILE A 244 36.60 1.41 -11.45
C ILE A 244 36.92 0.50 -12.64
N GLY A 245 35.92 0.19 -13.47
CA GLY A 245 36.06 -0.62 -14.70
C GLY A 245 35.43 -2.02 -14.63
N VAL A 246 35.13 -2.58 -15.80
CA VAL A 246 34.35 -3.82 -16.01
C VAL A 246 35.05 -5.12 -15.58
N SER A 247 36.27 -5.05 -15.06
CA SER A 247 37.01 -6.16 -14.43
C SER A 247 37.83 -5.69 -13.21
N GLY A 248 37.41 -4.56 -12.61
CA GLY A 248 38.24 -3.65 -11.82
C GLY A 248 39.14 -4.27 -10.75
N THR A 249 40.43 -4.01 -10.88
CA THR A 249 41.37 -3.93 -9.76
C THR A 249 40.79 -2.98 -8.71
N SER A 250 40.79 -3.40 -7.44
CA SER A 250 40.40 -2.52 -6.34
C SER A 250 41.38 -1.36 -6.25
N LEU A 251 40.90 -0.12 -6.43
CA LEU A 251 41.66 1.07 -6.06
C LEU A 251 41.40 1.38 -4.59
N THR A 252 42.48 1.48 -3.82
CA THR A 252 42.50 1.89 -2.42
C THR A 252 42.94 3.34 -2.23
N GLY A 253 43.49 4.00 -3.26
CA GLY A 253 43.76 5.43 -3.24
C GLY A 253 44.32 6.02 -4.56
N ILE A 254 44.09 7.31 -4.77
CA ILE A 254 44.82 8.15 -5.75
C ILE A 254 45.46 9.29 -4.97
N ILE A 255 46.77 9.20 -4.73
CA ILE A 255 47.51 10.16 -3.91
C ILE A 255 48.27 11.10 -4.84
N ARG A 256 48.04 12.41 -4.71
CA ARG A 256 48.73 13.44 -5.48
C ARG A 256 49.76 14.14 -4.62
N TYR A 257 50.94 14.35 -5.18
CA TYR A 257 52.02 15.12 -4.58
C TYR A 257 52.53 16.13 -5.61
N ALA A 258 52.88 17.32 -5.13
CA ALA A 258 53.60 18.32 -5.90
C ALA A 258 54.74 18.83 -5.03
N GLY A 259 55.96 18.77 -5.55
CA GLY A 259 57.13 19.23 -4.81
C GLY A 259 58.26 19.63 -5.75
N MET A 260 59.08 20.58 -5.28
CA MET A 260 60.34 20.92 -5.93
C MET A 260 61.31 19.77 -5.70
N ILE A 261 61.91 19.25 -6.78
CA ILE A 261 62.99 18.28 -6.69
C ILE A 261 64.22 18.93 -7.30
N ASP A 262 65.28 18.97 -6.50
CA ASP A 262 66.60 19.43 -6.90
C ASP A 262 67.48 18.20 -7.12
N VAL A 263 67.88 17.99 -8.37
CA VAL A 263 68.75 16.87 -8.75
C VAL A 263 70.16 17.44 -8.87
N PRO A 264 71.16 16.85 -8.19
CA PRO A 264 72.51 17.40 -8.21
C PRO A 264 73.11 17.36 -9.62
N VAL A 265 74.26 18.03 -9.78
CA VAL A 265 75.07 17.91 -10.99
C VAL A 265 75.38 16.44 -11.27
N MET A 266 75.06 16.00 -12.48
CA MET A 266 75.25 14.64 -12.96
C MET A 266 76.33 14.60 -14.04
N LEU A 267 77.34 13.74 -13.90
CA LEU A 267 78.27 13.42 -14.98
C LEU A 267 77.55 12.71 -16.14
N SER A 268 78.22 12.61 -17.28
CA SER A 268 77.68 11.91 -18.46
C SER A 268 77.35 10.45 -18.12
N ASN A 269 76.12 10.03 -18.46
CA ASN A 269 75.57 8.71 -18.16
C ASN A 269 75.51 8.35 -16.66
N GLU A 270 75.66 9.34 -15.77
CA GLU A 270 75.48 9.11 -14.35
C GLU A 270 73.99 8.91 -14.03
N GLU A 271 73.74 8.07 -13.04
CA GLU A 271 72.40 7.75 -12.55
C GLU A 271 72.24 8.27 -11.12
N TYR A 272 71.07 8.83 -10.80
CA TYR A 272 70.80 9.36 -9.46
C TYR A 272 69.38 9.06 -9.03
N THR A 273 69.25 8.56 -7.80
CA THR A 273 67.96 8.26 -7.18
C THR A 273 67.61 9.34 -6.16
N TYR A 274 66.39 9.85 -6.26
CA TYR A 274 65.81 10.80 -5.31
C TYR A 274 64.56 10.19 -4.65
N ASP A 275 64.54 10.20 -3.32
CA ASP A 275 63.43 9.70 -2.53
C ASP A 275 62.48 10.83 -2.13
N VAL A 276 61.22 10.71 -2.51
CA VAL A 276 60.15 11.65 -2.17
C VAL A 276 59.26 11.02 -1.10
N ALA A 277 59.15 11.68 0.06
CA ALA A 277 58.22 11.29 1.10
C ALA A 277 56.79 11.71 0.72
N ILE A 278 55.94 10.72 0.42
CA ILE A 278 54.53 10.91 0.09
C ILE A 278 53.71 10.05 1.06
N PRO A 279 53.10 10.64 2.11
CA PRO A 279 52.35 9.88 3.11
C PRO A 279 51.23 9.02 2.50
N ASN A 280 50.95 7.88 3.14
CA ASN A 280 49.88 6.93 2.80
C ASN A 280 50.05 6.15 1.49
N VAL A 281 51.17 6.29 0.78
CA VAL A 281 51.46 5.41 -0.38
C VAL A 281 51.83 4.00 0.09
N VAL A 282 51.39 2.98 -0.63
CA VAL A 282 51.71 1.56 -0.38
C VAL A 282 52.51 0.97 -1.54
N THR A 283 53.31 -0.07 -1.27
CA THR A 283 54.27 -0.66 -2.23
C THR A 283 53.64 -1.31 -3.46
N THR A 284 52.32 -1.55 -3.47
CA THR A 284 51.57 -2.00 -4.65
C THR A 284 51.10 -0.85 -5.54
N GLY A 285 51.36 0.40 -5.13
CA GLY A 285 51.01 1.59 -5.88
C GLY A 285 51.82 1.72 -7.16
N THR A 286 51.16 2.17 -8.21
CA THR A 286 51.78 2.58 -9.47
C THR A 286 52.03 4.08 -9.45
N VAL A 287 53.17 4.53 -9.97
CA VAL A 287 53.57 5.93 -9.92
C VAL A 287 53.54 6.52 -11.32
N GLN A 288 52.83 7.64 -11.47
CA GLN A 288 52.91 8.52 -12.61
C GLN A 288 53.63 9.81 -12.18
N ILE A 289 54.63 10.23 -12.96
CA ILE A 289 55.42 11.43 -12.71
C ILE A 289 55.37 12.35 -13.92
N SER A 290 55.24 13.65 -13.68
CA SER A 290 55.32 14.68 -14.70
C SER A 290 56.16 15.85 -14.18
N PRO A 291 57.28 16.19 -14.81
CA PRO A 291 57.98 17.44 -14.52
C PRO A 291 57.15 18.64 -14.99
N SER A 292 57.34 19.80 -14.35
CA SER A 292 56.72 21.08 -14.74
C SER A 292 57.37 21.72 -15.96
N GLU A 293 58.60 21.32 -16.27
CA GLU A 293 59.41 21.82 -17.38
C GLU A 293 60.14 20.67 -18.08
N SER A 294 60.75 20.95 -19.24
CA SER A 294 61.55 19.96 -19.96
C SER A 294 62.81 19.60 -19.17
N LEU A 295 63.11 18.31 -19.06
CA LEU A 295 64.30 17.80 -18.35
C LEU A 295 65.63 17.98 -19.12
N SER A 296 65.62 18.64 -20.28
CA SER A 296 66.81 19.04 -21.06
C SER A 296 68.00 18.06 -20.98
N GLN A 297 67.97 17.01 -21.82
CA GLN A 297 68.99 15.95 -21.87
C GLN A 297 69.12 15.10 -20.59
N MET A 298 68.11 15.13 -19.71
CA MET A 298 67.90 14.10 -18.69
C MET A 298 66.63 13.32 -18.96
N MET A 299 66.56 12.13 -18.37
CA MET A 299 65.35 11.32 -18.37
C MET A 299 65.05 10.77 -16.98
N VAL A 300 63.77 10.59 -16.68
CA VAL A 300 63.34 9.71 -15.59
C VAL A 300 63.34 8.29 -16.13
N GLU A 301 64.24 7.45 -15.63
CA GLU A 301 64.31 6.04 -16.01
C GLU A 301 63.16 5.25 -15.41
N TYR A 302 62.87 5.47 -14.13
CA TYR A 302 61.67 4.97 -13.47
C TYR A 302 61.23 5.86 -12.31
N ALA A 303 59.97 5.71 -11.94
CA ALA A 303 59.45 6.15 -10.65
C ALA A 303 58.61 5.00 -10.06
N ARG A 304 58.83 4.67 -8.79
CA ARG A 304 58.13 3.56 -8.11
C ARG A 304 57.96 3.83 -6.63
N VAL A 305 56.99 3.19 -6.00
CA VAL A 305 56.90 3.17 -4.53
C VAL A 305 57.99 2.23 -4.01
N SER A 306 59.04 2.77 -3.41
CA SER A 306 60.19 2.00 -2.90
C SER A 306 59.89 1.40 -1.52
N ALA A 307 59.12 2.10 -0.71
CA ALA A 307 58.66 1.69 0.61
C ALA A 307 57.32 2.39 0.95
N PRO A 308 56.56 1.91 1.96
CA PRO A 308 55.38 2.65 2.43
C PRO A 308 55.72 4.10 2.76
N GLY A 309 54.95 5.05 2.23
CA GLY A 309 55.23 6.47 2.42
C GLY A 309 56.32 7.08 1.52
N MET A 310 56.97 6.31 0.66
CA MET A 310 58.15 6.74 -0.12
C MET A 310 58.04 6.41 -1.60
N VAL A 311 58.31 7.39 -2.46
CA VAL A 311 58.47 7.21 -3.91
C VAL A 311 59.91 7.49 -4.29
N GLU A 312 60.56 6.49 -4.90
CA GLU A 312 61.90 6.61 -5.47
C GLU A 312 61.79 6.99 -6.95
N ILE A 313 62.55 8.00 -7.36
CA ILE A 313 62.65 8.45 -8.75
C ILE A 313 64.10 8.31 -9.18
N LYS A 314 64.34 7.62 -10.29
CA LYS A 314 65.69 7.48 -10.85
C LYS A 314 65.84 8.37 -12.08
N PHE A 315 66.84 9.23 -12.04
CA PHE A 315 67.24 10.13 -13.11
C PHE A 315 68.51 9.64 -13.79
N VAL A 316 68.60 9.88 -15.10
CA VAL A 316 69.79 9.55 -15.91
C VAL A 316 70.15 10.77 -16.75
N ASN A 317 71.43 11.16 -16.72
CA ASN A 317 71.97 12.16 -17.62
C ASN A 317 72.28 11.51 -18.99
N MET A 318 71.53 11.90 -20.01
CA MET A 318 71.64 11.39 -21.38
C MET A 318 72.63 12.18 -22.25
N SER A 319 73.26 13.21 -21.68
CA SER A 319 74.22 14.04 -22.40
C SER A 319 75.66 13.51 -22.28
N ASN A 320 76.51 13.95 -23.20
CA ASN A 320 77.94 13.64 -23.20
C ASN A 320 78.76 14.58 -22.28
N LEU A 321 78.09 15.44 -21.49
CA LEU A 321 78.69 16.43 -20.62
C LEU A 321 78.06 16.37 -19.22
N PRO A 322 78.70 16.96 -18.20
CA PRO A 322 78.02 17.21 -16.94
C PRO A 322 76.75 18.06 -17.17
N ASN A 323 75.64 17.66 -16.55
CA ASN A 323 74.35 18.35 -16.62
C ASN A 323 73.89 18.71 -15.21
N ASP A 324 73.45 19.95 -15.03
CA ASP A 324 72.97 20.49 -13.76
C ASP A 324 71.53 20.95 -13.96
N PRO A 325 70.53 20.08 -13.75
CA PRO A 325 69.15 20.47 -13.90
C PRO A 325 68.78 21.48 -12.80
N SER A 326 68.12 22.57 -13.19
CA SER A 326 67.55 23.46 -12.17
C SER A 326 66.49 22.70 -11.36
N ALA A 327 66.37 23.05 -10.07
CA ALA A 327 65.26 22.58 -9.26
C ALA A 327 63.94 22.99 -9.91
N ILE A 328 63.08 22.01 -10.21
CA ILE A 328 61.76 22.23 -10.82
C ILE A 328 60.66 21.48 -10.06
N MET A 329 59.41 21.88 -10.26
CA MET A 329 58.27 21.18 -9.70
C MET A 329 58.04 19.85 -10.42
N TYR A 330 57.75 18.81 -9.64
CA TYR A 330 57.26 17.52 -10.16
C TYR A 330 55.87 17.22 -9.60
N TYR A 331 54.99 16.79 -10.50
CA TYR A 331 53.66 16.31 -10.16
C TYR A 331 53.68 14.78 -10.16
N ILE A 332 53.49 14.20 -8.98
CA ILE A 332 53.51 12.75 -8.77
C ILE A 332 52.10 12.30 -8.41
N THR A 333 51.60 11.28 -9.10
CA THR A 333 50.34 10.60 -8.77
C THR A 333 50.64 9.15 -8.48
N VAL A 334 50.26 8.67 -7.30
CA VAL A 334 50.32 7.25 -6.93
C VAL A 334 48.91 6.67 -6.98
N ILE A 335 48.72 5.63 -7.79
CA ILE A 335 47.46 4.90 -7.94
C ILE A 335 47.64 3.52 -7.29
N GLN A 336 46.89 3.26 -6.23
CA GLN A 336 46.98 2.05 -5.39
C GLN A 336 45.59 1.52 -5.01
#